data_AF-A0A4Y2K9M5-F1
#
_entry.id   AF-A0A4Y2K9M5-F1
#
_cell.length_a   1.000
_cell.length_b   1.000
_cell.length_c   1.000
_cell.angle_alpha   90.00
_cell.angle_beta   90.00
_cell.angle_gamma   90.00
#
_symmetry.space_group_name_H-M   'P 1'
#
loop_
_entity.id
_entity.type
_entity.pdbx_description
1 polymer ?
#
loop_
_entity_poly.entity_id
_entity_poly.type
_entity_poly.pdbx_seq_one_letter_code
_entity_poly.pdbx_strand_id
1 'polypeptide(L)'
;MASEKDNCKISMKQISLHFCQKNVTEEEGDALMLQFKEFLETTVSKYSASLKNFDPKSDRLDSFLNIFLLQDAANEKLWRVMKILMILSHGQATVERGFSVRKSLEAENLKEDSYIAQRLIFENANNSNNIHSTIIAKEMRRFVFSSRQKYVLHLEEQRKIEHQKNSENSRKRKVDELFKI
;
A
#
# COMPACT_ATOMS: atom_id res chain seq x y z
N MET A 1 -11.91 -2.13 -24.73
CA MET A 1 -11.39 -3.04 -23.69
C MET A 1 -12.43 -4.01 -23.13
N ALA A 2 -13.74 -3.74 -23.21
CA ALA A 2 -14.80 -4.66 -22.78
C ALA A 2 -15.22 -5.75 -23.81
N SER A 3 -14.37 -6.05 -24.81
CA SER A 3 -14.81 -6.86 -25.97
C SER A 3 -14.76 -8.37 -25.74
N GLU A 4 -14.02 -8.84 -24.73
CA GLU A 4 -13.86 -10.27 -24.45
C GLU A 4 -14.39 -10.57 -23.04
N LYS A 5 -15.68 -10.94 -22.98
CA LYS A 5 -16.36 -11.33 -21.73
C LYS A 5 -15.58 -12.41 -20.97
N ASP A 6 -14.90 -13.31 -21.69
CA ASP A 6 -14.14 -14.40 -21.12
C ASP A 6 -12.88 -13.93 -20.39
N ASN A 7 -12.18 -12.91 -20.91
CA ASN A 7 -11.06 -12.31 -20.19
C ASN A 7 -11.50 -11.63 -18.90
N CYS A 8 -12.65 -10.94 -18.90
CA CYS A 8 -13.21 -10.36 -17.69
C CYS A 8 -13.53 -11.44 -16.65
N LYS A 9 -14.09 -12.58 -17.08
CA LYS A 9 -14.36 -13.74 -16.20
C LYS A 9 -13.07 -14.32 -15.61
N ILE A 10 -12.01 -14.44 -16.41
CA ILE A 10 -10.70 -14.93 -15.95
C ILE A 10 -10.09 -13.97 -14.92
N SER A 11 -10.08 -12.66 -15.20
CA SER A 11 -9.56 -11.65 -14.27
C SER A 11 -10.35 -11.63 -12.96
N MET A 12 -11.68 -11.71 -13.02
CA MET A 12 -12.50 -11.77 -11.80
C MET A 12 -12.28 -13.07 -11.01
N LYS A 13 -12.07 -14.20 -11.69
CA LYS A 13 -11.72 -15.46 -11.03
C LYS A 13 -10.38 -15.37 -10.29
N GLN A 14 -9.39 -14.73 -10.89
CA GLN A 14 -8.09 -14.49 -10.24
C GLN A 14 -8.22 -13.57 -9.02
N ILE A 15 -8.99 -12.48 -9.14
CA ILE A 15 -9.28 -11.57 -8.03
C ILE A 15 -10.02 -12.31 -6.91
N SER A 16 -11.08 -13.06 -7.25
CA SER A 16 -11.84 -13.87 -6.30
C SER A 16 -10.94 -14.87 -5.58
N LEU A 17 -10.09 -15.62 -6.28
CA LEU A 17 -9.15 -16.56 -5.67
C LEU A 17 -8.22 -15.87 -4.66
N HIS A 18 -7.67 -14.71 -5.01
CA HIS A 18 -6.76 -13.98 -4.14
C HIS A 18 -7.46 -13.38 -2.91
N PHE A 19 -8.73 -12.97 -3.06
CA PHE A 19 -9.57 -12.48 -1.95
C PHE A 19 -10.10 -13.61 -1.06
N CYS A 20 -10.46 -14.77 -1.63
CA CYS A 20 -10.95 -15.94 -0.91
C CYS A 20 -9.87 -16.59 -0.04
N GLN A 21 -8.60 -16.52 -0.44
CA GLN A 21 -7.49 -17.03 0.38
C GLN A 21 -7.34 -16.34 1.74
N LYS A 22 -7.99 -15.18 1.99
CA LYS A 22 -7.83 -14.45 3.25
C LYS A 22 -9.12 -14.01 3.96
N ASN A 23 -10.26 -13.86 3.29
CA ASN A 23 -11.43 -13.19 3.90
C ASN A 23 -12.82 -13.72 3.49
N VAL A 24 -12.92 -14.73 2.62
CA VAL A 24 -14.19 -15.19 2.01
C VAL A 24 -14.18 -16.71 1.88
N THR A 25 -15.26 -17.38 2.28
CA THR A 25 -15.40 -18.84 2.20
C THR A 25 -15.58 -19.32 0.74
N GLU A 26 -15.27 -20.59 0.43
CA GLU A 26 -15.39 -21.12 -0.94
C GLU A 26 -16.81 -20.95 -1.52
N GLU A 27 -17.84 -21.15 -0.70
CA GLU A 27 -19.26 -20.96 -1.07
C GLU A 27 -19.59 -19.51 -1.44
N GLU A 28 -18.97 -18.54 -0.76
CA GLU A 28 -19.13 -17.12 -1.07
C GLU A 28 -18.39 -16.72 -2.36
N GLY A 29 -17.28 -17.40 -2.68
CA GLY A 29 -16.54 -17.23 -3.93
C GLY A 29 -17.34 -17.66 -5.16
N ASP A 30 -18.02 -18.79 -5.09
CA ASP A 30 -18.88 -19.27 -6.17
C ASP A 30 -20.11 -18.38 -6.37
N ALA A 31 -20.74 -17.94 -5.28
CA ALA A 31 -21.84 -16.97 -5.33
C ALA A 31 -21.41 -15.63 -5.96
N LEU A 32 -20.21 -15.15 -5.65
CA LEU A 32 -19.63 -13.95 -6.25
C LEU A 32 -19.42 -14.12 -7.76
N MET A 33 -18.89 -15.26 -8.19
CA MET A 33 -18.65 -15.54 -9.61
C MET A 33 -19.96 -15.68 -10.40
N LEU A 34 -21.02 -16.20 -9.78
CA LEU A 34 -22.35 -16.26 -10.37
C LEU A 34 -22.92 -14.85 -10.59
N GLN A 35 -22.92 -14.01 -9.55
CA GLN A 35 -23.37 -12.62 -9.64
C GLN A 35 -22.60 -11.83 -10.70
N PHE A 36 -21.29 -12.05 -10.80
CA PHE A 36 -20.48 -11.40 -11.83
C PHE A 36 -20.85 -11.83 -13.26
N LYS A 37 -21.16 -13.12 -13.48
CA LYS A 37 -21.62 -13.60 -14.79
C LYS A 37 -22.97 -12.98 -15.15
N GLU A 38 -23.91 -12.97 -14.22
CA GLU A 38 -25.24 -12.37 -14.40
C GLU A 38 -25.13 -10.87 -14.68
N PHE A 39 -24.23 -10.16 -14.00
CA PHE A 39 -23.95 -8.75 -14.26
C PHE A 39 -23.41 -8.52 -15.69
N LEU A 40 -22.48 -9.36 -16.16
CA LEU A 40 -21.94 -9.28 -17.52
C LEU A 40 -22.97 -9.63 -18.61
N GLU A 41 -23.94 -10.47 -18.29
CA GLU A 41 -24.95 -10.93 -19.25
C GLU A 41 -26.15 -9.98 -19.30
N THR A 42 -26.63 -9.52 -18.15
CA THR A 42 -27.82 -8.69 -18.04
C THR A 42 -27.46 -7.20 -18.13
N THR A 43 -26.65 -6.72 -17.19
CA THR A 43 -26.39 -5.29 -17.01
C THR A 43 -25.48 -4.73 -18.10
N VAL A 44 -24.38 -5.42 -18.41
CA VAL A 44 -23.45 -4.95 -19.46
C VAL A 44 -24.08 -4.99 -20.84
N SER A 45 -24.93 -5.98 -21.13
CA SER A 45 -25.65 -6.04 -22.41
C SER A 45 -26.69 -4.92 -22.53
N LYS A 46 -27.43 -4.66 -21.45
CA LYS A 46 -28.49 -3.62 -21.39
C LYS A 46 -27.93 -2.20 -21.46
N TYR A 47 -26.80 -1.93 -20.80
CA TYR A 47 -26.19 -0.60 -20.72
C TYR A 47 -24.92 -0.46 -21.58
N SER A 48 -24.78 -1.29 -22.62
CA SER A 48 -23.60 -1.32 -23.48
C SER A 48 -23.27 0.03 -24.13
N ALA A 49 -24.27 0.84 -24.46
CA ALA A 49 -24.09 2.18 -25.00
C ALA A 49 -23.49 3.15 -23.95
N SER A 50 -24.03 3.14 -22.73
CA SER A 50 -23.52 3.95 -21.61
C SER A 50 -22.10 3.55 -21.21
N LEU A 51 -21.78 2.26 -21.26
CA LEU A 51 -20.44 1.72 -21.00
C LEU A 51 -19.41 2.13 -22.06
N LYS A 52 -19.82 2.29 -23.32
CA LYS A 52 -18.94 2.77 -24.40
C LYS A 52 -18.65 4.27 -24.30
N ASN A 53 -19.56 5.03 -23.69
CA ASN A 53 -19.44 6.48 -23.55
C ASN A 53 -18.68 6.89 -22.28
N PHE A 54 -18.22 5.95 -21.46
CA PHE A 54 -17.44 6.24 -20.27
C PHE A 54 -16.10 6.89 -20.65
N ASP A 55 -15.84 8.09 -20.14
CA ASP A 55 -14.54 8.76 -20.27
C ASP A 55 -13.81 8.79 -18.91
N PRO A 56 -12.70 8.05 -18.75
CA PRO A 56 -11.91 8.06 -17.53
C PRO A 56 -11.37 9.43 -17.10
N LYS A 57 -11.34 10.43 -18.01
CA LYS A 57 -10.84 11.78 -17.70
C LYS A 57 -11.91 12.72 -17.16
N SER A 58 -13.17 12.57 -17.59
CA SER A 58 -14.29 13.37 -17.08
C SER A 58 -15.07 12.66 -15.99
N ASP A 59 -15.17 11.34 -16.06
CA ASP A 59 -16.10 10.56 -15.27
C ASP A 59 -15.40 9.81 -14.14
N ARG A 60 -15.97 9.90 -12.94
CA ARG A 60 -15.47 9.14 -11.80
C ARG A 60 -15.97 7.69 -11.85
N LEU A 61 -15.03 6.73 -11.86
CA LEU A 61 -15.32 5.30 -12.04
C LEU A 61 -16.23 4.71 -10.97
N ASP A 62 -16.05 5.09 -9.71
CA ASP A 62 -16.87 4.66 -8.57
C ASP A 62 -18.33 5.13 -8.73
N SER A 63 -18.56 6.41 -9.01
CA SER A 63 -19.90 6.97 -9.24
C SER A 63 -20.57 6.31 -10.44
N PHE A 64 -19.80 6.08 -11.50
CA PHE A 64 -20.29 5.46 -12.72
C PHE A 64 -20.71 4.00 -12.49
N LEU A 65 -19.85 3.18 -11.85
CA LEU A 65 -20.17 1.78 -11.56
C LEU A 65 -21.28 1.62 -10.52
N ASN A 66 -21.39 2.57 -9.59
CA ASN A 66 -22.42 2.57 -8.55
C ASN A 66 -23.84 2.60 -9.14
N ILE A 67 -24.05 3.31 -10.25
CA ILE A 67 -25.35 3.40 -10.95
C ILE A 67 -25.82 2.02 -11.41
N PHE A 68 -24.90 1.15 -11.83
CA PHE A 68 -25.22 -0.17 -12.36
C PHE A 68 -25.25 -1.26 -11.29
N LEU A 69 -24.41 -1.15 -10.27
CA LEU A 69 -24.24 -2.19 -9.25
C LEU A 69 -25.21 -2.05 -8.08
N LEU A 70 -25.74 -0.85 -7.78
CA LEU A 70 -26.76 -0.66 -6.74
C LEU A 70 -28.20 -0.85 -7.22
N GLN A 71 -28.44 -0.85 -8.54
CA GLN A 71 -29.80 -1.00 -9.08
C GLN A 71 -30.39 -2.38 -8.81
N ASP A 72 -29.54 -3.38 -8.55
CA ASP A 72 -29.97 -4.75 -8.34
C ASP A 72 -29.41 -5.27 -7.02
N ALA A 73 -30.31 -5.53 -6.06
CA ALA A 73 -29.97 -6.12 -4.77
C ALA A 73 -29.30 -7.49 -4.91
N ALA A 74 -29.50 -8.18 -6.04
CA ALA A 74 -28.83 -9.44 -6.33
C ALA A 74 -27.30 -9.29 -6.46
N ASN A 75 -26.78 -8.07 -6.69
CA ASN A 75 -25.35 -7.80 -6.86
C ASN A 75 -24.65 -7.32 -5.57
N GLU A 76 -25.26 -7.47 -4.40
CA GLU A 76 -24.71 -6.94 -3.14
C GLU A 76 -23.30 -7.49 -2.82
N LYS A 77 -23.07 -8.80 -3.00
CA LYS A 77 -21.77 -9.42 -2.72
C LYS A 77 -20.72 -8.94 -3.72
N LEU A 78 -21.08 -8.86 -5.00
CA LEU A 78 -20.25 -8.27 -6.04
C LEU A 78 -19.86 -6.82 -5.71
N TRP A 79 -20.83 -6.01 -5.27
CA TRP A 79 -20.60 -4.62 -4.92
C TRP A 79 -19.64 -4.47 -3.73
N ARG A 80 -19.77 -5.33 -2.70
CA ARG A 80 -18.85 -5.36 -1.56
C ARG A 80 -17.41 -5.60 -2.00
N VAL A 81 -17.18 -6.56 -2.90
CA VAL A 81 -15.83 -6.84 -3.42
C VAL A 81 -15.32 -5.68 -4.28
N MET A 82 -16.16 -5.10 -5.13
CA MET A 82 -15.80 -3.95 -5.97
C MET A 82 -15.42 -2.73 -5.14
N LYS A 83 -16.10 -2.46 -4.02
CA LYS A 83 -15.71 -1.40 -3.08
C LYS A 83 -14.28 -1.61 -2.57
N ILE A 84 -13.95 -2.82 -2.13
CA ILE A 84 -12.61 -3.12 -1.61
C ILE A 84 -11.58 -2.95 -2.74
N LEU A 85 -11.87 -3.46 -3.94
CA LEU A 85 -10.98 -3.34 -5.09
C LEU A 85 -10.71 -1.87 -5.49
N MET A 86 -11.75 -1.02 -5.49
CA MET A 86 -11.61 0.40 -5.79
C MET A 86 -10.82 1.15 -4.70
N ILE A 87 -11.00 0.79 -3.42
CA ILE A 87 -10.20 1.35 -2.32
C ILE A 87 -8.73 0.89 -2.42
N LEU A 88 -8.47 -0.37 -2.81
CA LEU A 88 -7.11 -0.86 -3.02
C LEU A 88 -6.42 -0.16 -4.21
N SER A 89 -7.17 0.16 -5.26
CA SER A 89 -6.68 0.98 -6.38
C SER A 89 -6.18 2.35 -5.89
N HIS A 90 -6.89 2.98 -4.95
CA HIS A 90 -6.39 4.21 -4.29
C HIS A 90 -5.15 3.99 -3.42
N GLY A 91 -4.94 2.78 -2.89
CA GLY A 91 -3.72 2.40 -2.17
C GLY A 91 -2.52 2.08 -3.07
N GLN A 92 -2.69 2.04 -4.39
CA GLN A 92 -1.63 1.88 -5.40
C GLN A 92 -1.54 3.04 -6.40
N ALA A 93 -2.49 3.97 -6.39
CA ALA A 93 -2.39 5.23 -7.11
C ALA A 93 -1.24 6.06 -6.53
N THR A 94 -0.41 6.60 -7.40
CA THR A 94 0.81 7.37 -7.12
C THR A 94 0.69 8.20 -5.84
N VAL A 95 1.55 7.85 -4.89
CA VAL A 95 1.57 8.33 -3.50
C VAL A 95 2.10 9.76 -3.45
N GLU A 96 1.32 10.76 -3.89
CA GLU A 96 1.74 12.15 -3.67
C GLU A 96 1.43 12.66 -2.27
N ARG A 97 0.46 12.10 -1.54
CA ARG A 97 0.12 12.59 -0.19
C ARG A 97 -0.53 11.50 0.66
N GLY A 98 0.27 10.74 1.41
CA GLY A 98 -0.27 9.88 2.47
C GLY A 98 0.65 8.73 2.83
N PHE A 99 1.30 8.84 3.98
CA PHE A 99 2.13 7.79 4.55
C PHE A 99 1.33 6.47 4.68
N SER A 100 1.73 5.48 3.91
CA SER A 100 1.66 4.08 4.32
C SER A 100 3.10 3.59 4.38
N VAL A 101 3.59 3.29 5.58
CA VAL A 101 4.89 2.63 5.76
C VAL A 101 4.75 1.22 5.19
N ARG A 102 4.97 1.10 3.88
CA ARG A 102 5.08 -0.17 3.20
C ARG A 102 6.47 -0.72 3.56
N LYS A 103 6.52 -1.75 4.40
CA LYS A 103 7.75 -2.46 4.80
C LYS A 103 8.55 -3.03 3.60
N SER A 104 8.02 -2.94 2.38
CA SER A 104 8.66 -3.38 1.14
C SER A 104 9.18 -2.23 0.26
N LEU A 105 9.06 -0.97 0.70
CA LEU A 105 9.65 0.21 0.05
C LEU A 105 10.89 0.72 0.80
N GLU A 106 11.64 -0.20 1.43
CA GLU A 106 13.06 -0.05 1.77
C GLU A 106 13.93 0.02 0.50
N ALA A 107 13.49 0.77 -0.53
CA ALA A 107 14.32 1.01 -1.72
C ALA A 107 15.55 1.87 -1.38
N GLU A 108 15.58 2.46 -0.19
CA GLU A 108 16.79 2.95 0.45
C GLU A 108 16.76 2.47 1.91
N ASN A 109 17.86 1.91 2.42
CA ASN A 109 18.08 1.48 3.82
C ASN A 109 17.98 2.64 4.85
N LEU A 110 17.08 3.58 4.62
CA LEU A 110 16.89 4.77 5.41
C LEU A 110 15.94 4.46 6.56
N LYS A 111 16.40 4.77 7.77
CA LYS A 111 15.55 4.76 8.95
C LYS A 111 14.54 5.91 8.87
N GLU A 112 13.44 5.79 9.58
CA GLU A 112 12.40 6.82 9.70
C GLU A 112 12.98 8.23 9.93
N ASP A 113 13.97 8.35 10.82
CA ASP A 113 14.68 9.60 11.10
C ASP A 113 15.31 10.26 9.86
N SER A 114 15.76 9.45 8.90
CA SER A 114 16.36 9.95 7.65
C SER A 114 15.30 10.55 6.73
N TYR A 115 14.10 9.98 6.69
CA TYR A 115 12.97 10.53 5.95
C TYR A 115 12.48 11.84 6.58
N ILE A 116 12.41 11.90 7.91
CA ILE A 116 12.07 13.13 8.64
C ILE A 116 13.10 14.22 8.32
N ALA A 117 14.39 13.90 8.37
CA ALA A 117 15.46 14.85 8.06
C ALA A 117 15.38 15.36 6.60
N GLN A 118 15.19 14.48 5.62
CA GLN A 118 15.02 14.88 4.22
C GLN A 118 13.81 15.79 4.03
N ARG A 119 12.70 15.49 4.70
CA ARG A 119 11.48 16.30 4.62
C ARG A 119 11.69 17.71 5.17
N LEU A 120 12.34 17.83 6.33
CA LEU A 120 12.68 19.13 6.92
C LEU A 120 13.56 19.97 5.99
N ILE A 121 14.54 19.33 5.33
CA ILE A 121 15.40 20.00 4.34
C ILE A 121 14.58 20.48 3.15
N PHE A 122 13.70 19.63 2.61
CA PHE A 122 12.84 19.96 1.48
C PHE A 122 11.86 21.09 1.79
N GLU A 123 11.21 21.06 2.95
CA GLU A 123 10.30 22.12 3.39
C GLU A 123 11.02 23.45 3.57
N ASN A 124 12.20 23.43 4.19
CA ASN A 124 13.01 24.64 4.32
C ASN A 124 13.48 25.18 2.96
N ALA A 125 13.86 24.29 2.03
CA ALA A 125 14.26 24.67 0.67
C ALA A 125 13.10 25.29 -0.13
N ASN A 126 11.89 24.74 -0.02
CA ASN A 126 10.71 25.27 -0.72
C ASN A 126 10.16 26.55 -0.09
N ASN A 127 10.26 26.69 1.23
CA ASN A 127 9.86 27.93 1.92
C ASN A 127 10.85 29.06 1.65
N SER A 128 12.10 28.75 1.29
CA SER A 128 13.05 29.74 0.80
C SER A 128 12.72 30.12 -0.64
N ASN A 129 12.41 31.40 -0.90
CA ASN A 129 12.16 31.90 -2.26
C ASN A 129 13.34 31.72 -3.22
N ASN A 130 14.54 31.44 -2.69
CA ASN A 130 15.74 31.14 -3.46
C ASN A 130 16.68 30.25 -2.63
N ILE A 131 16.90 29.01 -3.09
CA ILE A 131 17.80 28.03 -2.46
C ILE A 131 19.22 28.58 -2.34
N HIS A 132 19.67 29.38 -3.32
CA HIS A 132 21.01 29.99 -3.32
C HIS A 132 21.17 31.11 -2.28
N SER A 133 20.09 31.56 -1.65
CA SER A 133 20.14 32.56 -0.57
C SER A 133 20.35 31.96 0.82
N THR A 134 20.32 30.62 0.94
CA THR A 134 20.53 29.93 2.22
C THR A 134 21.98 30.04 2.67
N ILE A 135 22.25 30.94 3.62
CA ILE A 135 23.60 31.15 4.16
C ILE A 135 24.01 29.92 4.98
N ILE A 136 25.11 29.27 4.57
CA ILE A 136 25.69 28.16 5.32
C ILE A 136 26.30 28.69 6.62
N ALA A 137 25.60 28.51 7.73
CA ALA A 137 26.04 28.93 9.05
C ALA A 137 27.27 28.14 9.54
N LYS A 138 28.07 28.76 10.41
CA LYS A 138 29.24 28.12 11.05
C LYS A 138 28.84 26.86 11.85
N GLU A 139 27.63 26.84 12.38
CA GLU A 139 27.07 25.71 13.13
C GLU A 139 26.80 24.50 12.26
N MET A 140 26.25 24.70 11.06
CA MET A 140 26.03 23.63 10.09
C MET A 140 27.36 22.97 9.70
N ARG A 141 28.40 23.78 9.45
CA ARG A 141 29.75 23.26 9.17
C ARG A 141 30.31 22.43 10.33
N ARG A 142 30.19 22.93 11.56
CA ARG A 142 30.61 22.18 12.77
C ARG A 142 29.85 20.86 12.90
N PHE A 143 28.54 20.88 12.66
CA PHE A 143 27.70 19.70 12.75
C PHE A 143 28.12 18.63 11.73
N VAL A 144 28.30 19.02 10.46
CA VAL A 144 28.76 18.11 9.39
C VAL A 144 30.13 17.53 9.71
N PHE A 145 31.07 18.34 10.22
CA PHE A 145 32.39 17.84 10.61
C PHE A 145 32.32 16.75 11.69
N SER A 146 31.40 16.88 12.65
CA SER A 146 31.18 15.89 13.72
C SER A 146 30.36 14.66 13.28
N SER A 147 29.71 14.69 12.12
CA SER A 147 28.75 13.67 11.69
C SER A 147 29.37 12.28 11.57
N ARG A 148 30.59 12.19 11.03
CA ARG A 148 31.32 10.93 10.91
C ARG A 148 31.60 10.30 12.28
N GLN A 149 32.02 11.11 13.25
CA GLN A 149 32.27 10.63 14.61
C GLN A 149 30.98 10.13 15.26
N LYS A 150 29.88 10.88 15.14
CA LYS A 150 28.55 10.46 15.63
C LYS A 150 28.10 9.14 15.01
N TYR A 151 28.32 8.96 13.71
CA TYR A 151 27.99 7.73 13.01
C TYR A 151 28.79 6.53 13.54
N VAL A 152 30.10 6.70 13.76
CA VAL A 152 30.94 5.63 14.35
C VAL A 152 30.46 5.26 15.74
N LEU A 153 30.17 6.24 16.61
CA LEU A 153 29.61 6.00 17.94
C LEU A 153 28.28 5.25 17.88
N HIS A 154 27.39 5.63 16.96
CA HIS A 154 26.12 4.93 16.76
C HIS A 154 26.33 3.46 16.37
N LEU A 155 27.25 3.15 15.46
CA LEU A 155 27.56 1.77 15.07
C LEU A 155 28.10 0.95 16.24
N GLU A 156 28.96 1.54 17.07
CA GLU A 156 29.47 0.86 18.28
C GLU A 156 28.37 0.55 19.28
N GLU A 157 27.43 1.48 19.48
CA GLU A 157 26.27 1.28 20.34
C GLU A 157 25.35 0.16 19.82
N GLN A 158 25.06 0.15 18.51
CA GLN A 158 24.26 -0.91 17.89
C GLN A 158 24.90 -2.30 18.08
N ARG A 159 26.23 -2.41 17.91
CA ARG A 159 26.96 -3.66 18.18
C ARG A 159 26.85 -4.11 19.63
N LYS A 160 26.92 -3.18 20.59
CA LYS A 160 26.77 -3.49 22.03
C LYS A 160 25.36 -4.01 22.34
N ILE A 161 24.33 -3.36 21.80
CA ILE A 161 22.93 -3.78 21.97
C ILE A 161 22.71 -5.18 21.39
N GLU A 162 23.24 -5.46 20.20
CA GLU A 162 23.14 -6.77 19.57
C GLU A 162 23.83 -7.87 20.39
N HIS A 163 25.03 -7.60 20.91
CA HIS A 163 25.75 -8.52 21.79
C HIS A 163 24.97 -8.81 23.09
N GLN A 164 24.36 -7.79 23.71
CA GLN A 164 23.53 -7.98 24.90
C GLN A 164 22.30 -8.84 24.59
N LYS A 165 21.58 -8.52 23.51
CA LYS A 165 20.39 -9.26 23.08
C LYS A 165 20.69 -10.74 22.78
N ASN A 166 21.82 -11.02 22.14
CA ASN A 166 22.24 -12.39 21.84
C ASN A 166 22.62 -13.17 23.11
N SER A 167 23.27 -12.50 24.08
CA SER A 167 23.58 -13.09 25.39
C SER A 167 22.31 -13.44 26.18
N GLU A 168 21.34 -12.52 26.23
CA GLU A 168 20.05 -12.74 26.87
C GLU A 168 19.24 -13.86 26.22
N ASN A 169 19.18 -13.89 24.88
CA ASN A 169 18.51 -14.96 24.14
C ASN A 169 19.17 -16.32 24.39
N SER A 170 20.51 -16.37 24.48
CA SER A 170 21.24 -17.59 24.80
C SER A 170 20.94 -18.07 26.22
N ARG A 171 20.79 -17.16 27.19
CA ARG A 171 20.38 -17.51 28.56
C ARG A 171 18.95 -18.04 28.59
N LYS A 172 18.00 -17.39 27.91
CA LYS A 172 16.60 -17.85 27.83
C LYS A 172 16.51 -19.27 27.25
N ARG A 173 17.21 -19.54 26.14
CA ARG A 173 17.24 -20.89 25.53
C ARG A 173 17.75 -21.98 26.48
N LYS A 174 18.84 -21.71 27.21
CA LYS A 174 19.38 -22.66 28.21
C LYS A 174 18.40 -22.93 29.35
N VAL A 175 17.67 -21.90 29.79
CA VAL A 175 16.63 -22.04 30.81
C VAL A 175 15.47 -22.88 30.29
N ASP A 176 15.00 -22.64 29.08
CA ASP A 176 13.90 -23.41 28.46
C ASP A 176 14.28 -24.88 28.23
N GLU A 177 15.55 -25.19 27.97
CA GLU A 177 16.05 -26.57 27.86
C GLU A 177 16.13 -27.29 29.22
N LEU A 178 16.47 -26.57 30.30
CA LEU A 178 16.49 -27.13 31.66
C LEU A 178 15.10 -27.47 32.20
N PHE A 179 14.05 -26.77 31.76
CA PHE A 179 12.66 -27.02 32.16
C PHE A 179 11.94 -28.07 31.30
N LYS A 180 12.63 -28.72 30.35
CA LYS A 180 12.10 -29.79 29.48
C LYS A 180 12.46 -31.22 29.93
N ILE A 181 13.13 -31.37 31.08
CA ILE A 181 13.44 -32.65 31.73
C ILE A 181 12.47 -32.86 32.88
#